data_AF-A0A356B4X2-F1
#
_entry.id   AF-A0A356B4X2-F1
#
_cell.length_a   1.000
_cell.length_b   1.000
_cell.length_c   1.000
_cell.angle_alpha   90.00
_cell.angle_beta   90.00
_cell.angle_gamma   90.00
#
_symmetry.space_group_name_H-M   'P 1'
#
loop_
_entity.id
_entity.type
_entity.pdbx_description
1 polymer ?
#
loop_
_entity_poly.entity_id
_entity_poly.type
_entity_poly.pdbx_seq_one_letter_code
_entity_poly.pdbx_strand_id
1 'polypeptide(L)'
;AGLNYFDQFPLSIWEKYNVGICIDIGDYLIAVEDDIFRYIGKWREFIKVVHLHNIVYEPDTYIWTPVHPSDEQRGNHKVQKIIEFLAQSKDVTFVFEHTPETKPTKSFVMEGCRWVESLIR
;
A
#
# COMPACT_ATOMS: atom_id res chain seq x y z
N ALA A 1 -2.03 -17.35 -6.25
CA ALA A 1 -2.77 -18.34 -5.42
C ALA A 1 -3.11 -17.79 -4.02
N GLY A 2 -2.15 -17.22 -3.29
CA GLY A 2 -2.37 -16.69 -1.92
C GLY A 2 -3.43 -15.59 -1.81
N LEU A 3 -3.28 -14.49 -2.57
CA LEU A 3 -4.26 -13.38 -2.52
C LEU A 3 -5.67 -13.78 -2.96
N ASN A 4 -5.82 -14.70 -3.92
CA ASN A 4 -7.14 -15.18 -4.32
C ASN A 4 -7.82 -15.99 -3.21
N TYR A 5 -7.07 -16.82 -2.49
CA TYR A 5 -7.62 -17.56 -1.35
C TYR A 5 -8.01 -16.60 -0.21
N PHE A 6 -7.15 -15.61 0.06
CA PHE A 6 -7.45 -14.54 0.98
C PHE A 6 -8.75 -13.82 0.57
N ASP A 7 -8.84 -13.33 -0.67
CA ASP A 7 -10.00 -12.64 -1.23
C ASP A 7 -11.30 -13.47 -1.29
N GLN A 8 -11.23 -14.79 -1.18
CA GLN A 8 -12.43 -15.64 -1.07
C GLN A 8 -12.85 -15.92 0.38
N PHE A 9 -12.00 -15.60 1.36
CA PHE A 9 -12.24 -15.94 2.75
C PHE A 9 -13.40 -15.12 3.35
N PRO A 10 -14.33 -15.71 4.13
CA PRO A 10 -15.50 -15.00 4.65
C PRO A 10 -15.15 -13.91 5.68
N LEU A 11 -15.77 -12.73 5.53
CA LEU A 11 -15.65 -11.61 6.47
C LEU A 11 -16.15 -11.96 7.88
N SER A 12 -17.17 -12.83 7.98
CA SER A 12 -17.77 -13.24 9.27
C SER A 12 -16.75 -13.89 10.22
N ILE A 13 -15.67 -14.48 9.70
CA ILE A 13 -14.60 -15.02 10.54
C ILE A 13 -13.73 -13.90 11.10
N TRP A 14 -13.41 -12.88 10.30
CA TRP A 14 -12.68 -11.70 10.78
C TRP A 14 -13.46 -10.94 11.83
N GLU A 15 -14.77 -10.77 11.63
CA GLU A 15 -15.69 -10.14 12.59
C GLU A 15 -15.72 -10.90 13.92
N LYS A 16 -15.92 -12.23 13.85
CA LYS A 16 -16.01 -13.09 15.02
C LYS A 16 -14.79 -12.98 15.95
N TYR A 17 -13.61 -12.84 15.37
CA TYR A 17 -12.35 -12.83 16.11
C TYR A 17 -11.72 -11.42 16.23
N ASN A 18 -12.38 -10.39 15.70
CA ASN A 18 -11.89 -9.02 15.65
C ASN A 18 -10.43 -8.91 15.13
N VAL A 19 -10.16 -9.58 14.00
CA VAL A 19 -8.82 -9.66 13.42
C VAL A 19 -8.55 -8.41 12.58
N GLY A 20 -7.46 -7.71 12.89
CA GLY A 20 -6.95 -6.61 12.07
C GLY A 20 -6.03 -7.12 10.95
N ILE A 21 -6.01 -6.42 9.83
CA ILE A 21 -5.17 -6.72 8.67
C ILE A 21 -4.10 -5.62 8.54
N CYS A 22 -2.86 -6.06 8.35
CA CYS A 22 -1.81 -5.23 7.76
C CYS A 22 -1.76 -5.53 6.26
N ILE A 23 -1.69 -4.50 5.41
CA ILE A 23 -1.47 -4.66 3.98
C ILE A 23 -0.24 -3.89 3.52
N ASP A 24 0.45 -4.47 2.54
CA ASP A 24 1.59 -3.88 1.83
C ASP A 24 1.15 -3.42 0.44
N ILE A 25 1.06 -2.11 0.18
CA ILE A 25 0.48 -1.64 -1.09
C ILE A 25 1.31 -2.06 -2.31
N GLY A 26 2.64 -2.13 -2.18
CA GLY A 26 3.52 -2.52 -3.27
C GLY A 26 3.35 -4.00 -3.64
N ASP A 27 3.12 -4.87 -2.66
CA ASP A 27 2.88 -6.29 -2.91
C ASP A 27 1.54 -6.53 -3.65
N TYR A 28 0.52 -5.75 -3.30
CA TYR A 28 -0.73 -5.76 -4.07
C TYR A 28 -0.52 -5.25 -5.50
N LEU A 29 0.28 -4.20 -5.71
CA LEU A 29 0.58 -3.67 -7.03
C LEU A 29 1.27 -4.71 -7.93
N ILE A 30 2.17 -5.52 -7.37
CA ILE A 30 2.80 -6.64 -8.11
C ILE A 30 1.77 -7.70 -8.48
N ALA A 31 0.88 -8.04 -7.54
CA ALA A 31 0.10 -9.25 -7.64
C ALA A 31 -1.22 -9.08 -8.40
N VAL A 32 -1.82 -7.90 -8.36
CA VAL A 32 -3.16 -7.65 -8.91
C VAL A 32 -3.26 -6.38 -9.76
N GLU A 33 -2.20 -5.57 -9.82
CA GLU A 33 -2.10 -4.38 -10.67
C GLU A 33 -3.37 -3.49 -10.60
N ASP A 34 -4.09 -3.36 -11.72
CA ASP A 34 -5.28 -2.50 -11.86
C ASP A 34 -6.48 -2.95 -11.01
N ASP A 35 -6.52 -4.21 -10.58
CA ASP A 35 -7.62 -4.78 -9.77
C ASP A 35 -7.48 -4.48 -8.27
N ILE A 36 -6.43 -3.76 -7.84
CA ILE A 36 -6.13 -3.52 -6.42
C ILE A 36 -7.34 -3.05 -5.60
N PHE A 37 -8.13 -2.10 -6.12
CA PHE A 37 -9.29 -1.55 -5.41
C PHE A 37 -10.35 -2.61 -5.09
N ARG A 38 -10.52 -3.61 -5.95
CA ARG A 38 -11.43 -4.74 -5.74
C ARG A 38 -10.99 -5.56 -4.54
N TYR A 39 -9.70 -5.88 -4.47
CA TYR A 39 -9.14 -6.70 -3.41
C TYR A 39 -9.12 -5.96 -2.07
N ILE A 40 -8.55 -4.75 -2.02
CA ILE A 40 -8.47 -4.00 -0.75
C ILE A 40 -9.84 -3.52 -0.27
N GLY A 41 -10.77 -3.25 -1.19
CA GLY A 41 -12.10 -2.74 -0.86
C GLY A 41 -12.94 -3.73 -0.04
N LYS A 42 -12.82 -5.03 -0.31
CA LYS A 42 -13.47 -6.08 0.49
C LYS A 42 -13.06 -6.00 1.97
N TRP A 43 -11.80 -5.70 2.22
CA TRP A 43 -11.18 -5.78 3.55
C TRP A 43 -11.18 -4.47 4.33
N ARG A 44 -11.68 -3.40 3.73
CA ARG A 44 -11.55 -2.02 4.22
C ARG A 44 -11.83 -1.83 5.72
N GLU A 45 -12.88 -2.44 6.26
CA GLU A 45 -13.25 -2.33 7.68
C GLU A 45 -12.25 -3.01 8.65
N PHE A 46 -11.49 -3.99 8.13
CA PHE A 46 -10.54 -4.80 8.88
C PHE A 46 -9.09 -4.32 8.71
N ILE A 47 -8.80 -3.43 7.75
CA ILE A 47 -7.47 -2.86 7.57
C ILE A 47 -7.17 -1.92 8.75
N LYS A 48 -6.08 -2.20 9.47
CA LYS A 48 -5.61 -1.40 10.62
C LYS A 48 -4.22 -0.83 10.40
N VAL A 49 -3.42 -1.47 9.57
CA VAL A 49 -2.08 -1.01 9.22
C VAL A 49 -1.91 -1.09 7.71
N VAL A 50 -1.29 -0.06 7.14
CA VAL A 50 -0.91 0.01 5.74
C VAL A 50 0.57 0.32 5.69
N HIS A 51 1.36 -0.62 5.20
CA HIS A 51 2.73 -0.35 4.84
C HIS A 51 2.77 0.34 3.47
N LEU A 52 3.43 1.51 3.44
CA LEU A 52 3.57 2.39 2.31
C LEU A 52 4.96 2.25 1.72
N HIS A 53 5.02 1.52 0.63
CA HIS A 53 6.15 1.46 -0.29
C HIS A 53 5.61 1.41 -1.72
N ASN A 54 6.36 1.95 -2.66
CA ASN A 54 6.15 1.70 -4.08
C ASN A 54 7.14 0.62 -4.54
N ILE A 55 7.07 0.25 -5.81
CA ILE A 55 7.96 -0.75 -6.41
C ILE A 55 8.60 -0.18 -7.67
N VAL A 56 9.84 -0.57 -7.91
CA VAL A 56 10.52 -0.42 -9.19
C VAL A 56 10.98 -1.78 -9.64
N TYR A 57 10.70 -2.11 -10.91
CA TYR A 57 11.18 -3.32 -11.54
C TYR A 57 12.62 -3.16 -12.01
N GLU A 58 13.45 -4.12 -11.65
CA GLU A 58 14.75 -4.40 -12.24
C GLU A 58 14.63 -5.63 -13.16
N PRO A 59 15.62 -5.93 -14.03
CA PRO A 59 15.49 -7.01 -15.00
C PRO A 59 15.07 -8.38 -14.43
N ASP A 60 15.55 -8.70 -13.22
CA ASP A 60 15.35 -10.02 -12.59
C ASP A 60 14.65 -9.95 -11.22
N THR A 61 14.27 -8.75 -10.76
CA THR A 61 13.69 -8.54 -9.43
C THR A 61 12.87 -7.26 -9.36
N TYR A 62 12.32 -6.96 -8.20
CA TYR A 62 11.81 -5.65 -7.86
C TYR A 62 12.45 -5.16 -6.55
N ILE A 63 12.46 -3.86 -6.37
CA ILE A 63 12.93 -3.20 -5.13
C ILE A 63 11.81 -2.32 -4.57
N TRP A 64 11.75 -2.21 -3.24
CA TRP A 64 10.78 -1.35 -2.59
C TRP A 64 11.34 0.07 -2.48
N THR A 65 10.61 1.02 -3.05
CA THR A 65 10.95 2.45 -3.01
C THR A 65 10.06 3.18 -2.01
N PRO A 66 10.55 4.25 -1.37
CA PRO A 66 9.67 5.14 -0.62
C PRO A 66 8.60 5.71 -1.53
N VAL A 67 7.36 5.79 -1.05
CA VAL A 67 6.29 6.51 -1.77
C VAL A 67 6.65 7.98 -1.94
N HIS A 68 6.46 8.52 -3.14
CA HIS A 68 6.82 9.92 -3.42
C HIS A 68 5.89 10.55 -4.46
N PRO A 69 5.55 11.85 -4.36
CA PRO A 69 4.68 12.53 -5.34
C PRO A 69 5.22 12.50 -6.78
N SER A 70 6.53 12.29 -6.96
CA SER A 70 7.10 12.14 -8.30
C SER A 70 6.65 10.86 -9.02
N ASP A 71 6.16 9.86 -8.28
CA ASP A 71 5.68 8.60 -8.87
C ASP A 71 4.46 8.84 -9.76
N GLU A 72 3.64 9.84 -9.43
CA GLU A 72 2.43 10.18 -10.18
C GLU A 72 2.72 10.77 -11.57
N GLN A 73 3.94 11.27 -11.78
CA GLN A 73 4.38 11.87 -13.04
C GLN A 73 5.34 10.98 -13.83
N ARG A 74 5.88 9.93 -13.20
CA ARG A 74 6.86 9.02 -13.80
C ARG A 74 6.17 7.71 -14.21
N GLY A 75 6.90 6.85 -14.92
CA GLY A 75 6.42 5.50 -15.28
C GLY A 75 6.32 4.52 -14.10
N ASN A 76 6.28 5.02 -12.86
CA ASN A 76 6.11 4.22 -11.64
C ASN A 76 4.61 3.96 -11.40
N HIS A 77 4.29 3.04 -10.48
CA HIS A 77 2.90 2.84 -10.09
C HIS A 77 2.34 4.09 -9.39
N LYS A 78 1.13 4.47 -9.81
CA LYS A 78 0.38 5.60 -9.25
C LYS A 78 -0.31 5.15 -7.98
N VAL A 79 0.11 5.68 -6.84
CA VAL A 79 -0.33 5.24 -5.51
C VAL A 79 -1.25 6.23 -4.83
N GLN A 80 -1.37 7.46 -5.33
CA GLN A 80 -2.19 8.51 -4.72
C GLN A 80 -3.61 8.04 -4.41
N LYS A 81 -4.32 7.52 -5.43
CA LYS A 81 -5.72 7.08 -5.28
C LYS A 81 -5.86 5.89 -4.34
N ILE A 82 -4.84 5.03 -4.25
CA ILE A 82 -4.82 3.88 -3.33
C ILE A 82 -4.69 4.39 -1.89
N ILE A 83 -3.78 5.33 -1.66
CA ILE A 83 -3.58 5.96 -0.34
C ILE A 83 -4.86 6.70 0.10
N GLU A 84 -5.43 7.53 -0.78
CA GLU A 84 -6.69 8.25 -0.52
C GLU A 84 -7.83 7.28 -0.20
N PHE A 85 -7.95 6.17 -0.95
CA PHE A 85 -8.97 5.15 -0.68
C PHE A 85 -8.79 4.52 0.71
N LEU A 86 -7.55 4.14 1.05
CA LEU A 86 -7.23 3.49 2.33
C LEU A 86 -7.37 4.45 3.50
N ALA A 87 -7.12 5.75 3.31
CA ALA A 87 -7.27 6.78 4.34
C ALA A 87 -8.72 6.91 4.85
N GLN A 88 -9.69 6.48 4.03
CA GLN A 88 -11.09 6.44 4.43
C GLN A 88 -11.44 5.18 5.25
N SER A 89 -10.47 4.34 5.61
CA SER A 89 -10.65 3.18 6.50
C SER A 89 -10.63 3.62 7.96
N LYS A 90 -11.40 2.95 8.80
CA LYS A 90 -11.52 3.32 10.21
C LYS A 90 -10.27 2.90 11.01
N ASP A 91 -9.68 3.88 11.70
CA ASP A 91 -8.56 3.72 12.63
C ASP A 91 -7.31 3.08 11.97
N VAL A 92 -6.97 3.53 10.75
CA VAL A 92 -5.83 3.02 9.99
C VAL A 92 -4.54 3.76 10.32
N THR A 93 -3.45 3.01 10.48
CA THR A 93 -2.09 3.54 10.64
C THR A 93 -1.27 3.31 9.38
N PHE A 94 -0.67 4.37 8.85
CA PHE A 94 0.26 4.27 7.72
C PHE A 94 1.70 4.19 8.24
N VAL A 95 2.44 3.18 7.78
CA VAL A 95 3.84 2.92 8.13
C VAL A 95 4.66 3.04 6.85
N PHE A 96 5.67 3.89 6.83
CA PHE A 96 6.55 4.00 5.68
C PHE A 96 7.55 2.86 5.69
N GLU A 97 7.63 2.13 4.59
CA GLU A 97 8.55 1.02 4.39
C GLU A 97 9.32 1.25 3.10
N HIS A 98 10.60 0.88 3.09
CA HIS A 98 11.39 0.80 1.87
C HIS A 98 12.63 -0.03 2.15
N THR A 99 13.25 -0.54 1.08
CA THR A 99 14.50 -1.29 1.20
C THR A 99 15.71 -0.34 1.00
N PRO A 100 16.90 -0.67 1.52
CA PRO A 100 18.05 0.24 1.54
C PRO A 100 18.76 0.42 0.18
N GLU A 101 18.44 -0.38 -0.84
CA GLU A 101 19.12 -0.47 -2.14
C GLU A 101 19.00 0.83 -2.93
N THR A 102 17.87 1.52 -2.79
CA THR A 102 17.59 2.80 -3.48
C THR A 102 18.32 3.98 -2.85
N LYS A 103 18.92 3.79 -1.66
CA LYS A 103 19.65 4.80 -0.87
C LYS A 103 18.97 6.18 -0.90
N PRO A 104 17.68 6.27 -0.55
CA PRO A 104 16.95 7.52 -0.66
C PRO A 104 17.55 8.54 0.30
N THR A 105 17.60 9.80 -0.14
CA THR A 105 18.03 10.88 0.77
C THR A 105 16.96 11.09 1.84
N LYS A 106 17.39 11.60 3.00
CA LYS A 106 16.45 12.02 4.05
C LYS A 106 15.43 13.03 3.53
N SER A 107 15.83 13.96 2.65
CA SER A 107 14.90 14.94 2.07
C SER A 107 13.82 14.27 1.24
N PHE A 108 14.19 13.30 0.40
CA PHE A 108 13.26 12.55 -0.45
C PHE A 108 12.22 11.80 0.40
N VAL A 109 12.66 11.07 1.43
CA VAL A 109 11.74 10.37 2.34
C VAL A 109 10.78 11.36 3.02
N MET A 110 11.31 12.49 3.52
CA MET A 110 10.48 13.50 4.19
C MET A 110 9.50 14.21 3.25
N GLU A 111 9.83 14.36 1.97
CA GLU A 111 8.91 14.85 0.95
C GLU A 111 7.75 13.87 0.72
N GLY A 112 8.06 12.57 0.63
CA GLY A 112 7.06 11.50 0.61
C GLY A 112 6.14 11.53 1.83
N CYS A 113 6.70 11.64 3.04
CA CYS A 113 5.89 11.73 4.27
C CYS A 113 4.92 12.92 4.24
N ARG A 114 5.41 14.13 3.92
CA ARG A 114 4.58 15.34 3.83
C ARG A 114 3.49 15.23 2.77
N TRP A 115 3.80 14.57 1.65
CA TRP A 115 2.82 14.34 0.61
C TRP A 115 1.71 13.42 1.09
N VAL A 116 2.04 12.27 1.68
CA VAL A 116 1.04 11.35 2.26
C VAL A 116 0.20 12.05 3.34
N GLU A 117 0.83 12.83 4.23
CA GLU A 117 0.14 13.65 5.23
C GLU A 117 -0.88 14.64 4.62
N SER A 118 -0.72 15.04 3.36
CA SER A 118 -1.67 15.89 2.64
C SER A 118 -2.84 15.09 2.04
N LEU A 119 -2.66 13.79 1.79
CA LEU A 119 -3.67 12.90 1.20
C LEU A 119 -4.61 12.29 2.25
N ILE A 120 -4.12 12.07 3.47
CA ILE A 120 -4.84 11.35 4.52
C ILE A 120 -5.66 12.25 5.46
N ARG A 121 -5.89 13.51 5.08
CA ARG A 121 -6.62 14.51 5.89
C ARG A 121 -8.13 14.38 5.80
#